data_AF-A0A0H5BI81-F1
#
_entry.id   AF-A0A0H5BI81-F1
#
_cell.length_a   1.000
_cell.length_b   1.000
_cell.length_c   1.000
_cell.angle_alpha   90.00
_cell.angle_beta   90.00
_cell.angle_gamma   90.00
#
_symmetry.space_group_name_H-M   'P 1'
#
loop_
_entity.id
_entity.type
_entity.pdbx_description
1 polymer ?
#
loop_
_entity_poly.entity_id
_entity_poly.type
_entity_poly.pdbx_seq_one_letter_code
_entity_poly.pdbx_strand_id
1 'polypeptide(L)'
;MAVINLTEARIRNLEPGSGIWRDEQVKGLMVICHATTKTYAVQGDVRRNGRHVRTVRVKIDRVDRIGLREARNRAKAIMSQIQSGVDPTAKTAETGITISQALDAHLGEKPFRTVNRPGFAGGVLA
;
A
#
# COMPACT_ATOMS: atom_id res chain seq x y z
N MET A 1 20.63 -9.53 -8.73
CA MET A 1 19.50 -9.63 -7.77
C MET A 1 19.26 -11.10 -7.47
N ALA A 2 19.23 -11.49 -6.19
CA ALA A 2 19.02 -12.89 -5.81
C ALA A 2 17.54 -13.27 -5.97
N VAL A 3 17.30 -14.40 -6.65
CA VAL A 3 16.00 -15.09 -6.67
C VAL A 3 16.08 -16.16 -5.60
N ILE A 4 15.12 -16.14 -4.67
CA ILE A 4 15.06 -17.11 -3.59
C ILE A 4 13.63 -17.64 -3.46
N ASN A 5 13.50 -18.90 -3.07
CA ASN A 5 12.21 -19.39 -2.58
C ASN A 5 11.86 -18.64 -1.29
N LEU A 6 10.92 -17.70 -1.40
CA LEU A 6 10.46 -16.95 -0.24
C LEU A 6 9.57 -17.87 0.61
N THR A 7 9.87 -17.89 1.90
CA THR A 7 9.02 -18.48 2.94
C THR A 7 8.76 -17.41 3.97
N GLU A 8 7.69 -17.53 4.74
CA GLU A 8 7.42 -16.53 5.79
C GLU A 8 8.55 -16.42 6.81
N ALA A 9 9.14 -17.56 7.19
CA ALA A 9 10.30 -17.59 8.08
C ALA A 9 11.49 -16.83 7.49
N ARG A 10 11.80 -17.05 6.20
CA ARG A 10 12.87 -16.30 5.53
C ARG A 10 12.58 -14.82 5.47
N ILE A 11 11.37 -14.44 5.08
CA ILE A 11 10.97 -13.03 4.97
C ILE A 11 11.12 -12.33 6.32
N ARG A 12 10.72 -12.98 7.42
CA ARG A 12 10.92 -12.44 8.78
C ARG A 12 12.40 -12.25 9.10
N ASN A 13 13.24 -13.20 8.75
CA ASN A 13 14.68 -13.18 9.02
C ASN A 13 15.50 -12.27 8.09
N LEU A 14 14.93 -11.75 7.00
CA LEU A 14 15.65 -10.79 6.15
C LEU A 14 16.04 -9.54 6.93
N GLU A 15 17.28 -9.09 6.80
CA GLU A 15 17.69 -7.84 7.44
C GLU A 15 16.95 -6.64 6.82
N PRO A 16 16.47 -5.68 7.63
CA PRO A 16 16.00 -4.40 7.11
C PRO A 16 17.10 -3.73 6.27
N GLY A 17 16.74 -3.09 5.17
CA GLY A 17 17.70 -2.45 4.26
C GLY A 17 18.50 -3.40 3.37
N SER A 18 18.30 -4.72 3.46
CA SER A 18 18.97 -5.73 2.61
C SER A 18 18.61 -5.67 1.11
N GLY A 19 17.77 -4.71 0.70
CA GLY A 19 17.44 -4.45 -0.70
C GLY A 19 16.21 -5.21 -1.20
N ILE A 20 16.31 -5.79 -2.39
CA ILE A 20 15.18 -6.38 -3.11
C ILE A 20 15.42 -7.87 -3.34
N TRP A 21 14.46 -8.69 -2.91
CA TRP A 21 14.50 -10.15 -3.00
C TRP A 21 13.35 -10.66 -3.88
N ARG A 22 13.64 -11.47 -4.91
CA ARG A 22 12.60 -11.99 -5.81
C ARG A 22 12.11 -13.37 -5.37
N ASP A 23 10.81 -13.60 -5.50
CA ASP A 23 10.21 -14.90 -5.29
C ASP A 23 10.53 -15.84 -6.45
N GLU A 24 10.83 -17.09 -6.13
CA GLU A 24 11.02 -18.15 -7.12
C GLU A 24 9.68 -18.70 -7.64
N GLN A 25 8.65 -18.77 -6.78
CA GLN A 25 7.38 -19.43 -7.12
C GLN A 25 6.49 -18.56 -8.02
N VAL A 26 6.46 -17.25 -7.79
CA VAL A 26 5.65 -16.31 -8.58
C VAL A 26 6.56 -15.33 -9.32
N LYS A 27 6.63 -15.49 -10.64
CA LYS A 27 7.37 -14.57 -11.52
C LYS A 27 6.90 -13.13 -11.32
N GLY A 28 7.85 -12.25 -11.05
CA GLY A 28 7.61 -10.82 -10.85
C GLY A 28 7.34 -10.41 -9.40
N LEU A 29 7.01 -11.34 -8.50
CA LEU A 29 6.85 -11.04 -7.07
C LEU A 29 8.22 -10.78 -6.43
N MET A 30 8.27 -9.76 -5.58
CA MET A 30 9.44 -9.43 -4.79
C MET A 30 9.08 -8.85 -3.43
N VAL A 31 10.02 -8.99 -2.50
CA VAL A 31 10.02 -8.31 -1.20
C VAL A 31 11.06 -7.22 -1.23
N ILE A 32 10.64 -6.01 -0.87
CA ILE A 32 11.51 -4.85 -0.70
C ILE A 32 11.74 -4.68 0.79
N CYS A 33 12.98 -4.83 1.22
CA CYS A 33 13.42 -4.54 2.57
C CYS A 33 13.84 -3.08 2.65
N HIS A 34 12.95 -2.22 3.15
CA HIS A 34 13.29 -0.85 3.52
C HIS A 34 14.06 -0.83 4.84
N ALA A 35 14.55 0.35 5.25
CA ALA A 35 15.28 0.52 6.51
C ALA A 35 14.48 0.05 7.74
N THR A 36 13.15 0.20 7.72
CA THR A 36 12.29 -0.12 8.87
C THR A 36 11.18 -1.12 8.56
N THR A 37 10.79 -1.28 7.29
CA THR A 37 9.63 -2.10 6.91
C THR A 37 9.89 -2.93 5.68
N LYS A 38 9.08 -3.98 5.52
CA LYS A 38 9.16 -4.89 4.38
C LYS A 38 7.88 -4.82 3.58
N THR A 39 7.99 -4.76 2.27
CA THR A 39 6.85 -4.56 1.38
C THR A 39 6.85 -5.59 0.26
N TYR A 40 5.69 -6.19 -0.01
CA TYR A 40 5.47 -6.99 -1.20
C TYR A 40 5.22 -6.08 -2.41
N ALA A 41 5.92 -6.33 -3.50
CA ALA A 41 5.73 -5.63 -4.76
C ALA A 41 5.81 -6.61 -5.92
N VAL A 42 5.24 -6.21 -7.06
CA VAL A 42 5.30 -6.94 -8.31
C VAL A 42 5.95 -6.07 -9.36
N GLN A 43 6.88 -6.64 -10.10
CA GLN A 43 7.44 -6.03 -11.29
C GLN A 43 7.09 -6.90 -12.50
N GLY A 44 6.47 -6.29 -13.50
CA GLY A 44 6.08 -6.95 -14.74
C GLY A 44 6.32 -6.05 -15.94
N ASP A 45 6.66 -6.66 -17.06
CA ASP A 45 6.81 -5.96 -18.33
C ASP A 45 5.49 -5.99 -19.09
N VAL A 46 4.94 -4.83 -19.38
CA VAL A 46 3.77 -4.69 -20.25
C VAL A 46 4.25 -4.86 -21.69
N ARG A 47 3.81 -5.94 -22.34
CA ARG A 47 4.00 -6.15 -23.76
C ARG A 47 2.68 -5.92 -24.49
N ARG A 48 2.70 -5.08 -25.52
CA ARG A 48 1.53 -4.84 -26.39
C ARG A 48 1.99 -5.10 -27.82
N ASN A 49 1.27 -5.96 -28.55
CA ASN A 49 1.59 -6.35 -29.92
C ASN A 49 3.05 -6.83 -30.09
N GLY A 50 3.54 -7.64 -29.14
CA GLY A 50 4.90 -8.18 -29.16
C GLY A 50 6.02 -7.18 -28.82
N ARG A 51 5.73 -5.88 -28.72
CA ARG A 51 6.71 -4.86 -28.30
C ARG A 51 6.64 -4.61 -26.81
N HIS A 52 7.82 -4.51 -26.18
CA HIS A 52 7.93 -4.05 -24.80
C HIS A 52 7.50 -2.58 -24.75
N VAL A 53 6.42 -2.29 -24.04
CA VAL A 53 5.90 -0.93 -23.91
C VAL A 53 6.52 -0.25 -22.69
N ARG A 54 6.50 -0.95 -21.54
CA ARG A 54 7.02 -0.42 -20.28
C ARG A 54 7.20 -1.51 -19.24
N THR A 55 8.13 -1.30 -18.33
CA THR A 55 8.22 -2.05 -17.07
C THR A 55 7.40 -1.34 -16.01
N VAL A 56 6.45 -2.06 -15.41
CA VAL A 56 5.60 -1.56 -14.33
C VAL A 56 6.02 -2.22 -13.03
N ARG A 57 6.09 -1.41 -11.97
CA ARG A 57 6.28 -1.90 -10.60
C ARG A 57 5.13 -1.45 -9.72
N VAL A 58 4.37 -2.40 -9.21
CA VAL A 58 3.20 -2.16 -8.34
C VAL A 58 3.51 -2.61 -6.93
N LYS A 59 3.17 -1.78 -5.94
CA LYS A 59 3.21 -2.17 -4.53
C LYS A 59 1.94 -2.96 -4.22
N ILE A 60 2.06 -4.16 -3.66
CA ILE A 60 0.90 -4.95 -3.22
C ILE A 60 0.47 -4.46 -1.84
N ASP A 61 1.30 -4.70 -0.83
CA ASP A 61 1.05 -4.33 0.55
C ASP A 61 2.30 -4.59 1.41
N ARG A 62 2.24 -4.26 2.70
CA ARG A 62 3.31 -4.55 3.65
C ARG A 62 3.25 -5.98 4.19
N VAL A 63 4.41 -6.51 4.58
CA VAL A 63 4.56 -7.87 5.12
C VAL A 63 3.83 -8.04 6.46
N ASP A 64 3.67 -6.97 7.23
CA ASP A 64 2.91 -6.95 8.48
C ASP A 64 1.39 -7.05 8.29
N ARG A 65 0.87 -6.75 7.09
CA ARG A 65 -0.57 -6.69 6.81
C ARG A 65 -1.12 -7.93 6.12
N ILE A 66 -0.34 -8.52 5.21
CA ILE A 66 -0.76 -9.69 4.44
C ILE A 66 0.29 -10.79 4.51
N GLY A 67 -0.17 -12.04 4.49
CA GLY A 67 0.71 -13.21 4.45
C GLY A 67 1.29 -13.45 3.05
N LEU A 68 2.33 -14.30 2.98
CA LEU A 68 2.99 -14.61 1.71
C LEU A 68 2.05 -15.28 0.70
N ARG A 69 1.16 -16.17 1.18
CA ARG A 69 0.18 -16.84 0.31
C ARG A 69 -0.75 -15.85 -0.37
N GLU A 70 -1.23 -14.87 0.38
CA GLU A 70 -2.10 -13.83 -0.14
C GLU A 70 -1.35 -12.91 -1.11
N ALA A 71 -0.12 -12.51 -0.76
CA ALA A 71 0.75 -11.74 -1.64
C ALA A 71 0.99 -12.45 -2.98
N ARG A 72 1.19 -13.77 -2.97
CA ARG A 72 1.32 -14.58 -4.20
C ARG A 72 0.04 -14.59 -5.04
N ASN A 73 -1.13 -14.71 -4.42
CA ASN A 73 -2.40 -14.68 -5.13
C ASN A 73 -2.65 -13.31 -5.78
N ARG A 74 -2.47 -12.22 -5.01
CA ARG A 74 -2.57 -10.85 -5.53
C ARG A 74 -1.55 -10.59 -6.65
N ALA A 75 -0.33 -11.10 -6.50
CA ALA A 75 0.69 -10.97 -7.52
C ALA A 75 0.32 -11.64 -8.85
N LYS A 76 -0.24 -12.85 -8.81
CA LYS A 76 -0.72 -13.55 -10.00
C LYS A 76 -1.82 -12.74 -10.71
N ALA A 77 -2.76 -12.18 -9.95
CA ALA A 77 -3.83 -11.33 -10.50
C ALA A 77 -3.27 -10.08 -11.20
N ILE A 78 -2.34 -9.37 -10.54
CA ILE A 78 -1.70 -8.17 -11.11
C ILE A 78 -0.89 -8.53 -12.36
N MET A 79 -0.12 -9.61 -12.33
CA MET A 79 0.65 -10.07 -13.50
C MET A 79 -0.25 -10.41 -14.68
N SER A 80 -1.42 -11.00 -14.43
CA SER A 80 -2.42 -11.27 -15.48
C SER A 80 -2.92 -9.98 -16.13
N GLN A 81 -3.18 -8.94 -15.34
CA GLN A 81 -3.61 -7.62 -15.86
C GLN A 81 -2.51 -6.96 -16.71
N ILE A 82 -1.26 -7.01 -16.24
CA ILE A 82 -0.09 -6.49 -16.96
C ILE A 82 0.06 -7.19 -18.32
N GLN A 83 -0.13 -8.51 -18.36
CA GLN A 83 -0.05 -9.30 -19.59
C GLN A 83 -1.20 -9.01 -20.56
N SER A 84 -2.41 -8.74 -20.07
CA SER A 84 -3.52 -8.31 -20.91
C SER A 84 -3.38 -6.87 -21.41
N GLY A 85 -2.27 -6.19 -21.11
CA GLY A 85 -2.02 -4.80 -21.50
C GLY A 85 -2.80 -3.78 -20.68
N VAL A 86 -3.46 -4.21 -19.60
CA VAL A 86 -4.15 -3.33 -18.64
C VAL A 86 -3.09 -2.82 -17.67
N ASP A 87 -3.06 -1.51 -17.45
CA ASP A 87 -2.20 -0.94 -16.42
C ASP A 87 -2.81 -1.18 -15.02
N PRO A 88 -2.23 -2.00 -14.15
CA PRO A 88 -2.64 -2.03 -12.75
C PRO A 88 -2.29 -0.73 -12.01
N THR A 89 -1.46 0.13 -12.59
CA THR A 89 -1.06 1.44 -12.06
C THR A 89 -1.91 2.59 -12.61
N ALA A 90 -2.85 2.32 -13.53
CA ALA A 90 -3.87 3.30 -13.86
C ALA A 90 -4.61 3.56 -12.55
N LYS A 91 -4.31 4.72 -11.94
CA LYS A 91 -4.81 5.16 -10.65
C LYS A 91 -6.29 4.76 -10.58
N THR A 92 -6.64 3.86 -9.66
CA THR A 92 -8.02 3.78 -9.20
C THR A 92 -8.36 5.22 -8.83
N ALA A 93 -9.28 5.84 -9.59
CA ALA A 93 -9.79 7.15 -9.26
C ALA A 93 -10.07 7.14 -7.76
N GLU A 94 -9.51 8.11 -7.04
CA GLU A 94 -9.57 8.26 -5.59
C GLU A 94 -11.03 8.11 -5.13
N THR A 95 -11.43 6.88 -4.85
CA THR A 95 -12.78 6.51 -4.36
C THR A 95 -12.78 6.46 -2.84
N GLY A 96 -11.63 6.70 -2.22
CA GLY A 96 -11.53 7.00 -0.80
C GLY A 96 -11.84 8.48 -0.57
N ILE A 97 -12.96 8.75 0.08
CA ILE A 97 -13.25 10.02 0.75
C ILE A 97 -11.99 10.41 1.52
N THR A 98 -11.44 11.60 1.26
CA THR A 98 -10.26 12.08 1.98
C THR A 98 -10.58 12.18 3.48
N ILE A 99 -9.57 12.04 4.35
CA ILE A 99 -9.78 12.18 5.82
C ILE A 99 -10.50 13.50 6.15
N SER A 100 -10.23 14.56 5.38
CA SER A 100 -10.95 15.84 5.48
C SER A 100 -12.45 15.67 5.22
N GLN A 101 -12.82 15.06 4.10
CA GLN A 101 -14.22 14.85 3.73
C GLN A 101 -14.95 13.89 4.69
N ALA A 102 -14.25 12.88 5.23
CA ALA A 102 -14.81 11.99 6.25
C ALA A 102 -15.01 12.71 7.60
N LEU A 103 -14.11 13.64 7.95
CA LEU A 103 -14.23 14.49 9.12
C LEU A 103 -15.38 15.50 8.96
N ASP A 104 -15.53 16.12 7.79
CA ASP A 104 -16.59 17.08 7.51
C ASP A 104 -17.98 16.41 7.61
N ALA A 105 -18.13 15.20 7.08
CA ALA A 105 -19.36 14.41 7.24
C ALA A 105 -19.66 14.10 8.71
N HIS A 106 -18.66 13.70 9.49
CA HIS A 106 -18.81 13.38 10.92
C HIS A 106 -19.12 14.61 11.79
N LEU A 107 -18.61 15.79 11.41
CA LEU A 107 -18.91 17.06 12.08
C LEU A 107 -20.30 17.58 11.74
N GLY A 108 -20.84 17.27 10.55
CA GLY A 108 -22.20 17.62 10.15
C GLY A 108 -23.29 16.81 10.87
N GLU A 109 -23.01 15.56 11.25
CA GLU A 109 -23.98 14.68 11.92
C GLU A 109 -24.14 14.92 13.43
N LYS A 110 -23.18 15.60 14.07
CA LYS A 110 -23.25 15.85 15.52
C LYS A 110 -23.71 17.28 15.79
N PRO A 111 -24.83 17.50 16.53
CA PRO A 111 -25.07 18.82 17.09
C PRO A 111 -23.88 19.14 18.00
N PHE A 112 -23.23 20.28 17.75
CA PHE A 112 -22.21 20.81 18.65
C PHE A 112 -22.81 20.81 20.07
N ARG A 113 -22.27 19.96 20.94
CA ARG A 113 -22.59 20.05 22.35
C ARG A 113 -21.99 21.36 22.83
N THR A 114 -22.83 22.38 23.01
CA THR A 114 -22.44 23.61 23.68
C THR A 114 -21.91 23.22 25.06
N VAL A 115 -20.59 23.24 25.22
CA VAL A 115 -19.99 23.20 26.55
C VAL A 115 -20.34 24.55 27.15
N ASN A 116 -21.40 24.56 27.95
CA ASN A 116 -21.75 25.69 28.79
C ASN A 116 -20.63 25.81 29.84
N ARG A 117 -19.54 26.52 29.53
CA ARG A 117 -18.59 26.92 30.58
C ARG A 117 -19.30 27.99 31.40
N PRO A 118 -19.50 27.78 32.72
CA PRO A 118 -19.87 28.89 33.58
C PRO A 118 -18.78 29.97 33.46
N GLY A 119 -19.23 31.21 33.28
CA GLY A 119 -18.41 32.32 32.82
C GLY A 119 -17.24 32.67 33.73
N PHE A 120 -16.12 33.03 33.11
CA PHE A 120 -15.22 34.02 33.70
C PHE A 120 -15.79 35.39 33.34
N ALA A 121 -16.74 35.84 34.17
CA ALA A 121 -17.10 37.25 34.25
C ALA A 121 -15.90 38.03 34.80
N GLY A 122 -15.66 39.19 34.21
CA GLY A 122 -14.47 40.00 34.43
C GLY A 122 -14.32 40.56 35.84
N GLY A 123 -13.10 41.02 36.11
CA GLY A 123 -12.77 41.90 37.22
C GLY A 123 -11.78 42.95 36.72
N VAL A 124 -12.31 44.12 36.37
CA VAL A 124 -11.55 45.38 36.38
C VAL A 124 -11.34 45.72 37.86
N LEU A 125 -10.09 45.92 38.28
CA LEU A 125 -9.69 46.62 39.50
C LEU A 125 -8.53 47.53 39.04
N ALA A 126 -8.82 48.81 38.82
CA ALA A 126 -8.75 49.91 39.81
C ALA A 126 -7.33 50.49 39.84
#